data_AF-A0A842KPC7-F1
#
_entry.id   AF-A0A842KPC7-F1
#
_cell.length_a   1.000
_cell.length_b   1.000
_cell.length_c   1.000
_cell.angle_alpha   90.00
_cell.angle_beta   90.00
_cell.angle_gamma   90.00
#
_symmetry.space_group_name_H-M   'P 1'
#
loop_
_entity.id
_entity.type
_entity.pdbx_description
1 polymer ?
#
loop_
_entity_poly.entity_id
_entity_poly.type
_entity_poly.pdbx_seq_one_letter_code
_entity_poly.pdbx_strand_id
1 'polypeptide(L)'
;MNDMAEINRLSWKLAATAMKSNGKIEPYSTSQIRKIMNVANAPDNVDQIRKLIKDYNPAPPPGRSQQDSQRELEVKKKKNTDFGNLLLQSISNQNAQYVQHLMRYTIWNIKIIENLGKEFTELELILDCEGVKEKESILSMLNKLKDSEKARSQSQKSYTYQKKKIRRNY
;
A
#
# COMPACT_ATOMS: atom_id res chain seq x y z
N MET A 1 -19.72 9.80 -18.10
CA MET A 1 -18.52 10.18 -17.32
C MET A 1 -17.33 9.52 -18.02
N ASN A 2 -16.15 10.15 -18.11
CA ASN A 2 -15.06 9.56 -18.91
C ASN A 2 -14.41 8.40 -18.12
N ASP A 3 -14.79 7.16 -18.44
CA ASP A 3 -14.38 5.94 -17.73
C ASP A 3 -12.86 5.89 -17.48
N MET A 4 -12.06 6.37 -18.43
CA MET A 4 -10.60 6.38 -18.30
C MET A 4 -10.08 7.36 -17.25
N ALA A 5 -10.71 8.53 -17.09
CA ALA A 5 -10.31 9.49 -16.06
C ALA A 5 -10.63 8.97 -14.66
N GLU A 6 -11.75 8.25 -14.51
CA GLU A 6 -12.11 7.59 -13.26
C GLU A 6 -11.17 6.43 -12.96
N ILE A 7 -10.91 5.55 -13.94
CA ILE A 7 -9.94 4.45 -13.83
C ILE A 7 -8.59 4.99 -13.39
N ASN A 8 -8.10 6.06 -14.03
CA ASN A 8 -6.82 6.65 -13.68
C ASN A 8 -6.79 7.08 -12.21
N ARG A 9 -7.76 7.89 -11.78
CA ARG A 9 -7.87 8.35 -10.38
C ARG A 9 -7.96 7.18 -9.38
N LEU A 10 -8.84 6.22 -9.62
CA LEU A 10 -9.05 5.08 -8.71
C LEU A 10 -7.82 4.18 -8.65
N SER A 11 -7.12 3.98 -9.76
CA SER A 11 -5.93 3.14 -9.82
C SER A 11 -4.79 3.70 -8.95
N TRP A 12 -4.57 5.01 -8.97
CA TRP A 12 -3.62 5.68 -8.09
C TRP A 12 -4.00 5.57 -6.61
N LYS A 13 -5.30 5.75 -6.31
CA LYS A 13 -5.80 5.61 -4.94
C LYS A 13 -5.65 4.18 -4.41
N LEU A 14 -5.97 3.19 -5.22
CA LEU A 14 -5.74 1.77 -4.90
C LEU A 14 -4.25 1.48 -4.71
N ALA A 15 -3.39 2.00 -5.59
CA ALA A 15 -1.95 1.84 -5.48
C ALA A 15 -1.40 2.41 -4.17
N ALA A 16 -1.75 3.65 -3.82
CA ALA A 16 -1.34 4.27 -2.56
C ALA A 16 -1.87 3.51 -1.34
N THR A 17 -3.09 2.98 -1.41
CA THR A 17 -3.69 2.15 -0.35
C THR A 17 -2.89 0.86 -0.14
N ALA A 18 -2.39 0.26 -1.22
CA ALA A 18 -1.58 -0.96 -1.19
C ALA A 18 -0.19 -0.77 -0.57
N MET A 19 0.27 0.47 -0.36
CA MET A 19 1.60 0.73 0.18
C MET A 19 1.64 0.70 1.72
N LYS A 20 2.76 0.23 2.27
CA LYS A 20 3.14 0.32 3.69
C LYS A 20 4.56 0.88 3.82
N SER A 21 4.93 1.35 5.02
CA SER A 21 6.32 1.66 5.35
C SER A 21 6.91 0.58 6.27
N ASN A 22 8.11 0.11 5.91
CA ASN A 22 8.95 -0.77 6.72
C ASN A 22 10.45 -0.43 6.55
N GLY A 23 10.80 0.85 6.64
CA GLY A 23 12.14 1.37 6.32
C GLY A 23 12.36 1.69 4.84
N LYS A 24 11.40 1.28 4.01
CA LYS A 24 11.12 1.82 2.68
C LYS A 24 9.62 1.71 2.43
N ILE A 25 9.14 2.49 1.46
CA ILE A 25 7.77 2.39 0.98
C ILE A 25 7.71 1.21 0.02
N GLU A 26 6.84 0.26 0.33
CA GLU A 26 6.71 -0.98 -0.44
C GLU A 26 5.26 -1.50 -0.37
N PRO A 27 4.84 -2.36 -1.30
CA PRO A 27 3.52 -2.99 -1.23
C PRO A 27 3.36 -3.82 0.06
N TYR A 28 2.16 -3.88 0.62
CA TYR A 28 1.94 -4.66 1.85
C TYR A 28 2.21 -6.15 1.64
N SER A 29 1.89 -6.67 0.45
CA SER A 29 2.21 -8.01 -0.03
C SER A 29 1.96 -8.13 -1.53
N THR A 30 3.03 -8.20 -2.31
CA THR A 30 2.96 -8.37 -3.77
C THR A 30 2.22 -9.64 -4.17
N SER A 31 2.42 -10.75 -3.44
CA SER A 31 1.75 -12.03 -3.72
C SER A 31 0.25 -11.95 -3.48
N GLN A 32 -0.19 -11.34 -2.38
CA GLN A 32 -1.61 -11.18 -2.08
C GLN A 32 -2.30 -10.24 -3.06
N ILE A 33 -1.68 -9.10 -3.38
CA ILE A 33 -2.20 -8.17 -4.38
C ILE A 33 -2.37 -8.90 -5.72
N ARG A 34 -1.38 -9.66 -6.18
CA ARG A 34 -1.50 -10.45 -7.42
C ARG A 34 -2.63 -11.48 -7.38
N LYS A 35 -2.83 -12.18 -6.25
CA LYS A 35 -3.95 -13.12 -6.10
C LYS A 35 -5.30 -12.41 -6.28
N ILE A 36 -5.47 -11.26 -5.64
CA ILE A 36 -6.69 -10.43 -5.77
C ILE A 36 -6.86 -9.97 -7.22
N MET A 37 -5.79 -9.46 -7.86
CA MET A 37 -5.82 -8.98 -9.25
C MET A 37 -6.19 -10.09 -10.24
N ASN A 38 -5.67 -11.30 -10.04
CA ASN A 38 -5.97 -12.45 -10.90
C ASN A 38 -7.46 -12.81 -10.83
N VAL A 39 -8.01 -12.82 -9.62
CA VAL A 39 -9.44 -13.10 -9.39
C VAL A 39 -10.32 -11.96 -9.89
N ALA A 40 -9.88 -10.71 -9.79
CA ALA A 40 -10.63 -9.56 -10.29
C ALA A 40 -10.95 -9.64 -11.79
N ASN A 41 -10.15 -10.37 -12.57
CA ASN A 41 -10.39 -10.56 -14.00
C ASN A 41 -11.35 -11.70 -14.33
N ALA A 42 -11.80 -12.48 -13.34
CA ALA A 42 -12.74 -13.58 -13.53
C ALA A 42 -14.21 -13.11 -13.45
N PRO A 43 -15.15 -13.88 -14.04
CA PRO A 43 -16.57 -13.75 -13.71
C PRO A 43 -16.81 -13.94 -12.21
N ASP A 44 -17.84 -13.29 -11.67
CA ASP A 44 -18.24 -13.40 -10.24
C ASP A 44 -17.08 -13.13 -9.26
N ASN A 45 -16.26 -12.14 -9.58
CA ASN A 45 -15.03 -11.82 -8.83
C ASN A 45 -15.26 -11.31 -7.39
N VAL A 46 -16.42 -10.70 -7.11
CA VAL A 46 -16.70 -10.00 -5.84
C VAL A 46 -16.55 -10.94 -4.64
N ASP A 47 -17.20 -12.11 -4.67
CA ASP A 47 -17.19 -13.04 -3.53
C ASP A 47 -15.82 -13.69 -3.33
N GLN A 48 -15.13 -13.99 -4.43
CA GLN A 48 -13.78 -14.54 -4.37
C GLN A 48 -12.79 -13.52 -3.80
N ILE A 49 -12.89 -12.24 -4.17
CA ILE A 49 -12.09 -11.17 -3.59
C ILE A 49 -12.39 -11.02 -2.10
N ARG A 50 -13.67 -11.02 -1.69
CA ARG A 50 -14.07 -10.99 -0.27
C ARG A 50 -13.43 -12.12 0.53
N LYS A 51 -13.44 -13.33 -0.03
CA LYS A 51 -12.79 -14.50 0.58
C LYS A 51 -11.28 -14.32 0.70
N LEU A 52 -10.60 -13.87 -0.36
CA LEU A 52 -9.15 -13.59 -0.32
C LEU A 52 -8.78 -12.53 0.72
N ILE A 53 -9.63 -11.52 0.91
CA ILE A 53 -9.42 -10.49 1.94
C ILE A 53 -9.49 -11.11 3.34
N LYS A 54 -10.55 -11.89 3.61
CA LYS A 54 -10.81 -12.51 4.91
C LYS A 54 -9.76 -13.55 5.28
N ASP A 55 -9.36 -14.38 4.32
CA ASP A 55 -8.46 -15.52 4.54
C ASP A 55 -6.98 -15.12 4.53
N TYR A 56 -6.68 -13.82 4.38
CA TYR A 56 -5.31 -13.34 4.33
C TYR A 56 -4.58 -13.50 5.67
N ASN A 57 -3.64 -14.44 5.70
CA ASN A 57 -2.77 -14.69 6.83
C ASN A 57 -1.28 -14.52 6.43
N PRO A 58 -0.70 -13.32 6.60
CA PRO A 58 0.70 -13.08 6.26
C PRO A 58 1.65 -13.89 7.15
N ALA A 59 2.77 -14.32 6.59
CA ALA A 59 3.84 -14.95 7.36
C ALA A 59 4.56 -13.91 8.25
N PRO A 60 5.01 -14.31 9.47
CA PRO A 60 5.77 -13.44 10.34
C PRO A 60 7.12 -13.08 9.69
N PRO A 61 7.61 -11.84 9.86
CA PRO A 61 8.91 -11.43 9.37
C PRO A 61 10.03 -12.18 10.11
N PRO A 62 11.05 -12.71 9.41
CA PRO A 62 12.15 -13.42 10.06
C PRO A 62 13.02 -12.47 10.89
N GLY A 63 13.55 -12.96 12.00
CA GLY A 63 14.54 -12.25 12.82
C GLY A 63 14.00 -11.04 13.62
N ARG A 64 12.68 -10.89 13.74
CA ARG A 64 12.05 -9.84 14.57
C ARG A 64 11.53 -10.39 15.89
N SER A 65 11.38 -9.50 16.87
CA SER A 65 10.71 -9.84 18.13
C SER A 65 9.26 -10.26 17.87
N GLN A 66 8.66 -11.04 18.78
CA GLN A 66 7.26 -11.45 18.67
C GLN A 66 6.32 -10.24 18.60
N GLN A 67 6.59 -9.21 19.41
CA GLN A 67 5.77 -7.99 19.45
C GLN A 67 5.86 -7.18 18.14
N ASP A 68 7.06 -7.02 17.57
CA ASP A 68 7.23 -6.31 16.29
C ASP A 68 6.65 -7.09 15.12
N SER A 69 6.79 -8.42 15.16
CA SER A 69 6.17 -9.32 14.19
C SER A 69 4.65 -9.17 14.20
N GLN A 70 4.03 -9.21 15.37
CA GLN A 70 2.58 -9.05 15.53
C GLN A 70 2.08 -7.70 14.98
N ARG A 71 2.76 -6.61 15.32
CA ARG A 71 2.44 -5.26 14.80
C ARG A 71 2.53 -5.21 13.27
N GLU A 72 3.56 -5.82 12.67
CA GLU A 72 3.70 -5.84 11.21
C GLU A 72 2.60 -6.67 10.54
N LEU A 73 2.23 -7.81 11.13
CA LEU A 73 1.14 -8.66 10.65
C LEU A 73 -0.20 -7.91 10.66
N GLU A 74 -0.49 -7.17 11.73
CA GLU A 74 -1.69 -6.32 11.84
C GLU A 74 -1.72 -5.23 10.77
N VAL A 75 -0.59 -4.56 10.51
CA VAL A 75 -0.48 -3.57 9.44
C VAL A 75 -0.78 -4.20 8.07
N LYS A 76 -0.20 -5.38 7.79
CA LYS A 76 -0.45 -6.09 6.52
C LYS A 76 -1.93 -6.48 6.39
N LYS A 77 -2.54 -7.03 7.45
CA LYS A 77 -3.96 -7.42 7.46
C LYS A 77 -4.89 -6.22 7.26
N LYS A 78 -4.61 -5.10 7.94
CA LYS A 78 -5.35 -3.84 7.78
C LYS A 78 -5.23 -3.34 6.35
N LYS A 79 -4.01 -3.26 5.80
CA LYS A 79 -3.76 -2.80 4.42
C LYS A 79 -4.46 -3.67 3.37
N ASN A 80 -4.45 -4.99 3.55
CA ASN A 80 -5.19 -5.93 2.71
C ASN A 80 -6.71 -5.66 2.74
N THR A 81 -7.26 -5.39 3.94
CA THR A 81 -8.67 -5.06 4.12
C THR A 81 -9.03 -3.72 3.48
N ASP A 82 -8.25 -2.67 3.75
CA ASP A 82 -8.47 -1.33 3.19
C ASP A 82 -8.41 -1.35 1.65
N PHE A 83 -7.39 -2.01 1.11
CA PHE A 83 -7.22 -2.19 -0.34
C PHE A 83 -8.40 -2.95 -0.95
N GLY A 84 -8.75 -4.09 -0.35
CA GLY A 84 -9.80 -4.96 -0.85
C GLY A 84 -11.19 -4.32 -0.81
N ASN A 85 -11.51 -3.58 0.26
CA ASN A 85 -12.78 -2.87 0.36
C ASN A 85 -12.90 -1.74 -0.67
N LEU A 86 -11.82 -0.96 -0.87
CA LEU A 86 -11.80 0.07 -1.90
C LEU A 86 -11.95 -0.55 -3.30
N LEU A 87 -11.30 -1.68 -3.55
CA LEU A 87 -11.42 -2.40 -4.81
C LEU A 87 -12.87 -2.85 -5.05
N LEU A 88 -13.47 -3.53 -4.08
CA LEU A 88 -14.85 -4.03 -4.19
C LEU A 88 -15.84 -2.90 -4.47
N GLN A 89 -15.70 -1.77 -3.76
CA GLN A 89 -16.50 -0.56 -4.03
C GLN A 89 -16.32 -0.05 -5.46
N SER A 90 -15.10 -0.14 -6.00
CA SER A 90 -14.77 0.36 -7.33
C SER A 90 -15.27 -0.54 -8.47
N ILE A 91 -15.50 -1.83 -8.22
CA ILE A 91 -15.81 -2.82 -9.28
C ILE A 91 -17.23 -3.39 -9.22
N SER A 92 -17.98 -3.21 -8.13
CA SER A 92 -19.24 -3.93 -7.87
C SER A 92 -20.32 -3.77 -8.97
N ASN A 93 -20.29 -2.68 -9.73
CA ASN A 93 -21.26 -2.41 -10.81
C ASN A 93 -20.56 -2.13 -12.16
N GLN A 94 -19.32 -2.59 -12.31
CA GLN A 94 -18.50 -2.30 -13.49
C GLN A 94 -18.36 -3.52 -14.39
N ASN A 95 -18.20 -3.27 -15.69
CA ASN A 95 -17.99 -4.34 -16.66
C ASN A 95 -16.56 -4.92 -16.58
N ALA A 96 -16.35 -6.10 -17.15
CA ALA A 96 -15.06 -6.79 -17.11
C ALA A 96 -13.90 -5.95 -17.70
N GLN A 97 -14.17 -5.16 -18.75
CA GLN A 97 -13.15 -4.33 -19.38
C GLN A 97 -12.67 -3.21 -18.45
N TYR A 98 -13.59 -2.53 -17.77
CA TYR A 98 -13.29 -1.53 -16.76
C TYR A 98 -12.42 -2.12 -15.64
N VAL A 99 -12.83 -3.28 -15.11
CA VAL A 99 -12.08 -3.96 -14.05
C VAL A 99 -10.67 -4.31 -14.51
N GLN A 100 -10.52 -4.87 -15.71
CA GLN A 100 -9.20 -5.19 -16.28
C GLN A 100 -8.31 -3.95 -16.42
N HIS A 101 -8.83 -2.85 -16.95
CA HIS A 101 -8.08 -1.60 -17.07
C HIS A 101 -7.68 -1.05 -15.70
N LEU A 102 -8.61 -1.02 -14.74
CA LEU A 102 -8.35 -0.58 -13.37
C LEU A 102 -7.25 -1.43 -12.72
N MET A 103 -7.27 -2.76 -12.88
CA MET A 103 -6.27 -3.65 -12.29
C MET A 103 -4.89 -3.44 -12.92
N ARG A 104 -4.82 -3.31 -14.25
CA ARG A 104 -3.56 -3.05 -14.96
C ARG A 104 -2.90 -1.74 -14.52
N TYR A 105 -3.67 -0.66 -14.50
CA TYR A 105 -3.17 0.65 -14.06
C TYR A 105 -2.77 0.62 -12.58
N THR A 106 -3.54 -0.06 -11.73
CA THR A 106 -3.20 -0.18 -10.31
C THR A 106 -1.85 -0.88 -10.10
N ILE A 107 -1.59 -1.98 -10.83
CA ILE A 107 -0.30 -2.68 -10.74
C ILE A 107 0.85 -1.79 -11.23
N TRP A 108 0.65 -1.07 -12.34
CA TRP A 108 1.63 -0.13 -12.87
C TRP A 108 1.96 0.96 -11.85
N ASN A 109 0.94 1.58 -11.25
CA ASN A 109 1.10 2.66 -10.29
C ASN A 109 1.74 2.18 -8.98
N ILE A 110 1.45 0.95 -8.54
CA ILE A 110 2.17 0.33 -7.41
C ILE A 110 3.67 0.24 -7.72
N LYS A 111 4.05 -0.12 -8.95
CA LYS A 111 5.45 -0.21 -9.37
C LYS A 111 6.13 1.15 -9.47
N ILE A 112 5.43 2.18 -9.94
CA ILE A 112 5.93 3.55 -9.88
C ILE A 112 6.24 3.92 -8.43
N ILE A 113 5.27 3.79 -7.51
CA ILE A 113 5.46 4.18 -6.10
C ILE A 113 6.55 3.35 -5.40
N GLU A 114 6.67 2.05 -5.71
CA GLU A 114 7.72 1.18 -5.15
C GLU A 114 9.13 1.59 -5.60
N ASN A 115 9.27 2.09 -6.84
CA ASN A 115 10.56 2.50 -7.41
C ASN A 115 10.92 3.94 -7.08
N LEU A 116 9.93 4.77 -6.72
CA LEU A 116 10.19 6.11 -6.23
C LEU A 116 10.97 6.04 -4.93
N GLY A 117 12.07 6.78 -4.88
CA GLY A 117 12.95 6.84 -3.73
C GLY A 117 12.30 7.54 -2.53
N LYS A 118 13.13 8.17 -1.68
CA LYS A 118 12.62 8.85 -0.48
C LYS A 118 11.85 10.13 -0.78
N GLU A 119 12.05 10.75 -1.94
CA GLU A 119 11.47 12.04 -2.29
C GLU A 119 10.30 11.86 -3.27
N PHE A 120 9.16 12.50 -2.97
CA PHE A 120 7.92 12.40 -3.75
C PHE A 120 7.72 13.55 -4.74
N THR A 121 8.72 14.41 -4.91
CA THR A 121 8.68 15.47 -5.93
C THR A 121 8.51 14.90 -7.34
N GLU A 122 9.16 13.77 -7.63
CA GLU A 122 8.99 13.06 -8.89
C GLU A 122 7.58 12.47 -9.03
N LEU A 123 6.99 11.98 -7.94
CA LEU A 123 5.61 11.49 -7.96
C LEU A 123 4.61 12.60 -8.24
N GLU A 124 4.78 13.77 -7.63
CA GLU A 124 3.92 14.93 -7.86
C GLU A 124 3.92 15.33 -9.34
N LEU A 125 5.11 15.38 -9.97
CA LEU A 125 5.23 15.64 -11.41
C LEU A 125 4.53 14.58 -12.26
N ILE A 126 4.63 13.30 -11.91
CA ILE A 126 3.94 12.22 -12.63
C ILE A 126 2.42 12.40 -12.53
N LEU A 127 1.89 12.65 -11.32
CA LEU A 127 0.46 12.85 -11.10
C LEU A 127 -0.09 14.07 -11.84
N ASP A 128 0.71 15.13 -11.94
CA ASP A 128 0.39 16.32 -12.73
C ASP A 128 0.35 16.04 -14.23
N CYS A 129 1.36 15.36 -14.75
CA CYS A 129 1.40 14.94 -16.15
C CYS A 129 0.22 14.02 -16.51
N GLU A 130 -0.21 13.17 -15.59
CA GLU A 130 -1.35 12.27 -15.79
C GLU A 130 -2.72 12.93 -15.53
N GLY A 131 -2.75 14.19 -15.08
CA GLY A 131 -3.99 14.94 -14.84
C GLY A 131 -4.86 14.34 -13.71
N VAL A 132 -4.23 13.82 -12.65
CA VAL A 132 -4.93 13.13 -11.55
C VAL A 132 -5.64 14.14 -10.65
N LYS A 133 -6.99 14.16 -10.69
CA LYS A 133 -7.84 15.13 -9.96
C LYS A 133 -7.74 15.11 -8.43
N GLU A 134 -7.19 14.05 -7.83
CA GLU A 134 -7.08 13.88 -6.36
C GLU A 134 -5.62 13.65 -5.91
N LYS A 135 -4.66 14.22 -6.65
CA LYS A 135 -3.23 14.01 -6.41
C LYS A 135 -2.80 14.34 -4.98
N GLU A 136 -3.37 15.37 -4.36
CA GLU A 136 -3.04 15.82 -3.00
C GLU A 136 -3.43 14.75 -1.96
N SER A 137 -4.54 14.05 -2.19
CA SER A 137 -4.98 12.95 -1.33
C SER A 137 -3.99 11.78 -1.40
N ILE A 138 -3.56 11.43 -2.62
CA ILE A 138 -2.59 10.36 -2.88
C ILE A 138 -1.24 10.71 -2.22
N LEU A 139 -0.74 11.93 -2.44
CA LEU A 139 0.50 12.42 -1.83
C LEU A 139 0.40 12.44 -0.30
N SER A 140 -0.73 12.88 0.27
CA SER A 140 -0.95 12.88 1.72
C SER A 140 -0.90 11.46 2.32
N MET A 141 -1.54 10.48 1.66
CA MET A 141 -1.51 9.08 2.09
C MET A 141 -0.08 8.54 2.15
N LEU A 142 0.72 8.86 1.14
CA LEU A 142 2.10 8.37 1.02
C LEU A 142 3.06 9.12 1.96
N ASN A 143 2.90 10.44 2.12
CA ASN A 143 3.69 11.24 3.07
C ASN A 143 3.50 10.77 4.52
N LYS A 144 2.27 10.42 4.92
CA LYS A 144 2.00 9.82 6.24
C LYS A 144 2.81 8.54 6.50
N LEU A 145 3.07 7.74 5.46
CA LEU A 145 3.91 6.55 5.57
C LEU A 145 5.38 6.93 5.82
N LYS A 146 5.90 7.97 5.13
CA LYS A 146 7.26 8.50 5.34
C LYS A 146 7.44 9.11 6.73
N ASP A 147 6.47 9.86 7.22
CA ASP A 147 6.56 10.51 8.54
C ASP A 147 6.51 9.49 9.68
N SER A 148 5.72 8.43 9.52
CA SER A 148 5.72 7.29 10.46
C SER A 148 7.08 6.59 10.54
N GLU A 149 7.87 6.61 9.46
CA GLU A 149 9.24 6.07 9.40
C GLU A 149 10.25 6.97 10.11
N LYS A 150 10.17 8.30 9.87
CA LYS A 150 11.04 9.28 10.54
C LYS A 150 10.88 9.21 12.06
N ALA A 151 9.64 9.15 12.54
CA ALA A 151 9.33 9.03 13.97
C ALA A 151 9.94 7.75 14.59
N ARG A 152 9.76 6.58 13.94
CA ARG A 152 10.35 5.30 14.40
C ARG A 152 11.87 5.35 14.44
N SER A 153 12.50 5.92 13.42
CA SER A 153 13.96 6.03 13.32
C SER A 153 14.56 6.93 14.40
N GLN A 154 13.87 8.02 14.77
CA GLN A 154 14.28 8.90 15.87
C GLN A 154 14.15 8.20 17.23
N SER A 155 13.03 7.51 17.49
CA SER A 155 12.84 6.75 18.74
C SER A 155 13.89 5.65 18.94
N GLN A 156 14.30 4.95 17.87
CA GLN A 156 15.34 3.91 17.94
C GLN A 156 16.73 4.48 18.25
N LYS A 157 17.09 5.65 17.68
CA LYS A 157 18.37 6.34 17.95
C LYS A 157 18.45 6.81 19.41
N SER A 158 17.36 7.36 19.95
CA SER A 158 17.30 7.78 21.35
C SER A 158 17.49 6.60 22.32
N TYR A 159 16.88 5.43 22.02
CA TYR A 159 17.02 4.22 22.84
C TYR A 159 18.44 3.63 22.80
N THR A 160 19.10 3.62 21.64
CA THR A 160 20.49 3.16 21.52
C THR A 160 21.48 4.08 22.23
N TYR A 161 21.23 5.40 22.22
CA TYR A 161 22.04 6.36 22.94
C TYR A 161 21.93 6.17 24.46
N GLN A 162 20.72 5.96 24.98
CA GLN A 162 20.50 5.64 26.41
C GLN A 162 21.18 4.34 26.84
N LYS A 163 21.07 3.26 26.06
CA LYS A 163 21.75 1.98 26.35
C LYS A 163 23.28 2.10 26.39
N LYS A 164 23.89 2.89 25.49
CA LYS A 164 25.34 3.11 25.49
C LYS A 164 25.81 3.94 26.69
N LYS A 165 25.00 4.89 27.16
CA LYS A 165 25.32 5.70 28.36
C LYS A 165 25.29 4.86 29.63
N ILE A 166 24.31 3.96 29.76
CA ILE A 166 24.21 3.05 30.91
C ILE A 166 25.42 2.09 30.98
N ARG A 167 25.87 1.57 29.83
CA ARG A 167 27.03 0.65 29.76
C ARG A 167 28.40 1.30 30.01
N ARG A 168 28.50 2.63 30.06
CA ARG A 168 29.76 3.34 30.35
C ARG A 168 29.91 3.72 31.83
N ASN A 169 28.87 3.51 32.63
CA ASN A 169 28.83 3.84 34.06
C ASN A 169 28.98 2.60 34.97
N TYR A 170 29.35 1.47 34.39
CA TYR A 170 29.78 0.23 35.05
C TYR A 170 31.12 -0.18 34.46
#